data_AF-A0A0P1AZW2-F1
#
_entry.id   AF-A0A0P1AZW2-F1
#
_cell.length_a   1.000
_cell.length_b   1.000
_cell.length_c   1.000
_cell.angle_alpha   90.00
_cell.angle_beta   90.00
_cell.angle_gamma   90.00
#
_symmetry.space_group_name_H-M   'P 1'
#
loop_
_entity.id
_entity.type
_entity.pdbx_description
1 polymer ?
#
loop_
_entity_poly.entity_id
_entity_poly.type
_entity_poly.pdbx_seq_one_letter_code
_entity_poly.pdbx_strand_id
1 'polypeptide(L)'
;MTISGDRTATKQVFAKLEQLLIQTADDAVYRLQGLKGNLSEFDSRHKLFLVNTSKFNLRSDIRTTKDSTSELRAAANQIADCKKPTESEITAARSAMHATVDALNDLARSAREFDKKGHKVKGVRGVVAGLFGSNQKSTEKPKESIYDDPVDVDNHRVGSDGILRAPNTAEEVVASTLGDCFSGFKSLQHQIAIAEKALSPMFAGQINELI
;
A
#
# COMPACT_ATOMS: atom_id res chain seq x y z
N MET A 1 45.65 -12.50 7.82
CA MET A 1 44.97 -12.40 9.13
C MET A 1 43.74 -11.49 8.96
N THR A 2 42.69 -11.95 8.28
CA THR A 2 41.53 -11.09 7.89
C THR A 2 40.18 -11.81 7.89
N ILE A 3 40.15 -13.15 7.95
CA ILE A 3 38.91 -13.96 7.86
C ILE A 3 37.98 -13.76 9.08
N SER A 4 38.52 -13.36 10.23
CA SER A 4 37.72 -13.20 11.47
C SER A 4 36.87 -11.92 11.47
N GLY A 5 37.40 -10.80 10.93
CA GLY A 5 36.70 -9.51 10.91
C GLY A 5 35.54 -9.46 9.91
N ASP A 6 35.71 -10.11 8.74
CA ASP A 6 34.69 -10.20 7.71
C ASP A 6 33.47 -11.00 8.21
N ARG A 7 33.72 -12.12 8.90
CA ARG A 7 32.67 -12.97 9.47
C ARG A 7 31.86 -12.29 10.57
N THR A 8 32.47 -11.41 11.37
CA THR A 8 31.75 -10.61 12.37
C THR A 8 30.92 -9.49 11.73
N ALA A 9 31.41 -8.87 10.66
CA ALA A 9 30.67 -7.86 9.91
C ALA A 9 29.44 -8.48 9.22
N THR A 10 29.57 -9.66 8.61
CA THR A 10 28.44 -10.38 8.00
C THR A 10 27.38 -10.74 9.03
N LYS A 11 27.76 -11.22 10.22
CA LYS A 11 26.78 -11.51 11.29
C LYS A 11 25.96 -10.28 11.70
N GLN A 12 26.59 -9.11 11.81
CA GLN A 12 25.89 -7.87 12.14
C GLN A 12 24.92 -7.44 11.04
N VAL A 13 25.30 -7.60 9.77
CA VAL A 13 24.44 -7.30 8.62
C VAL A 13 23.17 -8.16 8.63
N PHE A 14 23.28 -9.45 8.99
CA PHE A 14 22.15 -10.37 9.03
C PHE A 14 21.27 -10.17 10.27
N ALA A 15 21.85 -9.90 11.44
CA ALA A 15 21.08 -9.53 12.63
C ALA A 15 20.26 -8.25 12.39
N LYS A 16 20.84 -7.27 11.69
CA LYS A 16 20.12 -6.05 11.30
C LYS A 16 19.03 -6.33 10.26
N LEU A 17 19.26 -7.25 9.32
CA LEU A 17 18.25 -7.67 8.34
C LEU A 17 17.07 -8.36 9.03
N GLU A 18 17.33 -9.31 9.92
CA GLU A 18 16.33 -9.97 10.75
C GLU A 18 15.47 -8.95 11.51
N GLN A 19 16.12 -8.02 12.22
CA GLN A 19 15.44 -6.96 12.96
C GLN A 19 14.54 -6.11 12.06
N LEU A 20 15.05 -5.68 10.89
CA LEU A 20 14.26 -4.86 9.96
C LEU A 20 13.09 -5.64 9.35
N LEU A 21 13.24 -6.94 9.09
CA LEU A 21 12.13 -7.79 8.62
C LEU A 21 11.02 -7.88 9.67
N ILE A 22 11.37 -8.13 10.93
CA ILE A 22 10.40 -8.20 12.04
C ILE A 22 9.70 -6.86 12.22
N GLN A 23 10.46 -5.76 12.29
CA GLN A 23 9.91 -4.41 12.43
C GLN A 23 8.95 -4.07 11.28
N THR A 24 9.38 -4.31 10.03
CA THR A 24 8.54 -4.05 8.85
C THR A 24 7.26 -4.90 8.87
N ALA A 25 7.35 -6.16 9.28
CA ALA A 25 6.18 -7.03 9.40
C ALA A 25 5.20 -6.55 10.49
N ASP A 26 5.71 -6.22 11.68
CA ASP A 26 4.88 -5.77 12.81
C ASP A 26 4.23 -4.41 12.52
N ASP A 27 4.97 -3.47 11.93
CA ASP A 27 4.44 -2.17 11.49
C ASP A 27 3.36 -2.35 10.43
N ALA A 28 3.59 -3.18 9.41
CA ALA A 28 2.60 -3.46 8.37
C ALA A 28 1.31 -4.06 8.95
N VAL A 29 1.42 -5.04 9.85
CA VAL A 29 0.27 -5.65 10.53
C VAL A 29 -0.49 -4.61 11.35
N TYR A 30 0.20 -3.76 12.10
CA TYR A 30 -0.42 -2.68 12.88
C TYR A 30 -1.20 -1.71 11.98
N ARG A 31 -0.60 -1.28 10.85
CA ARG A 31 -1.28 -0.39 9.89
C ARG A 31 -2.47 -1.06 9.20
N LEU A 32 -2.39 -2.35 8.85
CA LEU A 32 -3.52 -3.10 8.29
C LEU A 32 -4.68 -3.24 9.29
N GLN A 33 -4.39 -3.35 10.59
CA GLN A 33 -5.43 -3.32 11.63
C GLN A 33 -6.09 -1.95 11.72
N GLY A 34 -5.29 -0.87 11.73
CA GLY A 34 -5.78 0.50 11.67
C GLY A 34 -6.63 0.76 10.43
N LEU A 35 -6.22 0.25 9.26
CA LEU A 35 -6.93 0.37 8.00
C LEU A 35 -8.34 -0.21 8.08
N LYS A 36 -8.51 -1.39 8.70
CA LYS A 36 -9.85 -1.99 8.89
C LYS A 36 -10.76 -1.10 9.72
N GLY A 37 -10.22 -0.40 10.72
CA GLY A 37 -10.93 0.59 11.52
C GLY A 37 -11.32 1.79 10.67
N ASN A 38 -10.36 2.40 9.98
CA ASN A 38 -10.54 3.58 9.14
C ASN A 38 -11.55 3.33 8.00
N LEU A 39 -11.53 2.14 7.39
CA LEU A 39 -12.54 1.76 6.37
C LEU A 39 -13.94 1.63 6.98
N SER A 40 -14.06 1.12 8.21
CA SER A 40 -15.36 1.04 8.91
C SER A 40 -15.92 2.44 9.19
N GLU A 41 -15.05 3.37 9.58
CA GLU A 41 -15.42 4.75 9.82
C GLU A 41 -15.80 5.46 8.51
N PHE A 42 -15.02 5.26 7.44
CA PHE A 42 -15.35 5.72 6.10
C PHE A 42 -16.72 5.21 5.65
N ASP A 43 -16.98 3.91 5.77
CA ASP A 43 -18.26 3.30 5.39
C ASP A 43 -19.43 3.94 6.16
N SER A 44 -19.24 4.21 7.45
CA SER A 44 -20.24 4.87 8.30
C SER A 44 -20.52 6.31 7.85
N ARG A 45 -19.47 7.10 7.58
CA ARG A 45 -19.57 8.49 7.11
C ARG A 45 -20.27 8.59 5.74
N HIS A 46 -20.00 7.63 4.86
CA HIS A 46 -20.55 7.59 3.50
C HIS A 46 -21.89 6.83 3.41
N LYS A 47 -22.44 6.38 4.55
CA LYS A 47 -23.72 5.64 4.65
C LYS A 47 -23.75 4.40 3.75
N LEU A 48 -22.62 3.71 3.67
CA LEU A 48 -22.49 2.44 2.96
C LEU A 48 -22.97 1.32 3.89
N PHE A 49 -24.06 0.64 3.52
CA PHE A 49 -24.66 -0.42 4.35
C PHE A 49 -24.55 -1.82 3.73
N LEU A 50 -24.26 -2.79 4.60
CA LEU A 50 -24.22 -4.26 4.44
C LEU A 50 -23.29 -4.88 3.38
N VAL A 51 -23.45 -4.62 2.08
CA VAL A 51 -22.84 -5.47 1.03
C VAL A 51 -21.81 -4.74 0.15
N ASN A 52 -21.98 -3.43 -0.06
CA ASN A 52 -21.09 -2.61 -0.89
C ASN A 52 -20.17 -1.71 -0.06
N THR A 53 -19.80 -2.16 1.14
CA THR A 53 -18.87 -1.43 2.01
C THR A 53 -17.43 -1.58 1.50
N SER A 54 -16.63 -0.53 1.62
CA SER A 54 -15.20 -0.56 1.29
C SER A 54 -14.48 -1.64 2.10
N LYS A 55 -14.80 -1.76 3.40
CA LYS A 55 -14.26 -2.79 4.29
C LYS A 55 -14.52 -4.21 3.80
N PHE A 56 -15.73 -4.49 3.30
CA PHE A 56 -16.08 -5.82 2.78
C PHE A 56 -15.35 -6.10 1.48
N ASN A 57 -15.32 -5.14 0.54
CA ASN A 57 -14.68 -5.30 -0.76
C ASN A 57 -13.16 -5.51 -0.65
N LEU A 58 -12.50 -4.78 0.25
CA LEU A 58 -11.05 -4.86 0.45
C LEU A 58 -10.64 -5.99 1.40
N ARG A 59 -11.59 -6.74 1.98
CA ARG A 59 -11.31 -7.74 3.01
C ARG A 59 -10.36 -8.84 2.53
N SER A 60 -10.53 -9.30 1.29
CA SER A 60 -9.69 -10.35 0.71
C SER A 60 -8.25 -9.85 0.57
N ASP A 61 -8.07 -8.67 -0.02
CA ASP A 61 -6.74 -8.12 -0.24
C ASP A 61 -6.03 -7.78 1.08
N ILE A 62 -6.74 -7.24 2.07
CA ILE A 62 -6.21 -7.04 3.43
C ILE A 62 -5.73 -8.37 4.04
N ARG A 63 -6.44 -9.47 3.78
CA ARG A 63 -6.02 -10.80 4.24
C ARG A 63 -4.78 -11.26 3.50
N THR A 64 -4.77 -11.17 2.17
CA THR A 64 -3.59 -11.52 1.35
C THR A 64 -2.36 -10.73 1.79
N THR A 65 -2.48 -9.41 2.00
CA THR A 65 -1.37 -8.61 2.51
C THR A 65 -0.90 -9.08 3.88
N LYS A 66 -1.82 -9.43 4.79
CA LYS A 66 -1.46 -9.98 6.11
C LYS A 66 -0.72 -11.31 5.98
N ASP A 67 -1.17 -12.18 5.09
CA ASP A 67 -0.53 -13.47 4.85
C ASP A 67 0.90 -13.25 4.30
N SER A 68 1.10 -12.35 3.34
CA SER A 68 2.45 -11.96 2.86
C SER A 68 3.32 -11.31 3.94
N THR A 69 2.77 -10.48 4.84
CA THR A 69 3.54 -9.96 5.99
C THR A 69 3.96 -11.06 6.97
N SER A 70 3.20 -12.16 7.02
CA SER A 70 3.60 -13.32 7.82
C SER A 70 4.75 -14.08 7.17
N GLU A 71 4.86 -14.05 5.84
CA GLU A 71 6.03 -14.56 5.11
C GLU A 71 7.29 -13.74 5.39
N LEU A 72 7.19 -12.42 5.53
CA LEU A 72 8.31 -11.58 5.99
C LEU A 72 8.83 -12.03 7.36
N ARG A 73 7.90 -12.30 8.29
CA ARG A 73 8.26 -12.81 9.62
C ARG A 73 8.86 -14.22 9.55
N ALA A 74 8.34 -15.07 8.68
CA ALA A 74 8.89 -16.40 8.46
C ALA A 74 10.32 -16.33 7.91
N ALA A 75 10.59 -15.43 6.96
CA ALA A 75 11.94 -15.20 6.44
C ALA A 75 12.89 -14.67 7.53
N ALA A 76 12.42 -13.80 8.43
CA ALA A 76 13.22 -13.36 9.58
C ALA A 76 13.59 -14.53 10.50
N ASN A 77 12.61 -15.40 10.81
CA ASN A 77 12.86 -16.58 11.64
C ASN A 77 13.86 -17.55 10.96
N GLN A 78 13.78 -17.73 9.64
CA GLN A 78 14.76 -18.53 8.90
C GLN A 78 16.18 -17.97 9.02
N ILE A 79 16.33 -16.63 8.98
CA ILE A 79 17.63 -15.98 9.21
C ILE A 79 18.12 -16.23 10.65
N ALA A 80 17.23 -16.13 11.64
CA ALA A 80 17.56 -16.33 13.05
C ALA A 80 17.98 -17.77 13.36
N ASP A 81 17.31 -18.76 12.75
CA ASP A 81 17.57 -20.18 12.96
C ASP A 81 18.86 -20.65 12.25
N CYS A 82 19.33 -19.88 11.27
CA CYS A 82 20.52 -20.20 10.50
C CYS A 82 21.82 -19.94 11.27
N LYS A 83 22.54 -21.02 11.56
CA LYS A 83 23.87 -20.98 12.23
C LYS A 83 24.93 -20.23 11.43
N LYS A 84 24.73 -20.06 10.12
CA LYS A 84 25.61 -19.32 9.21
C LYS A 84 24.77 -18.48 8.24
N PRO A 85 25.28 -17.32 7.80
CA PRO A 85 24.60 -16.51 6.79
C PRO A 85 24.62 -17.21 5.42
N THR A 86 23.48 -17.33 4.76
CA THR A 86 23.27 -18.12 3.53
C THR A 86 22.41 -17.38 2.51
N GLU A 87 22.63 -17.68 1.22
CA GLU A 87 21.99 -16.98 0.10
C GLU A 87 20.49 -17.29 -0.02
N SER A 88 20.09 -18.51 0.35
CA SER A 88 18.70 -18.97 0.33
C SER A 88 17.79 -18.09 1.19
N GLU A 89 18.24 -17.67 2.36
CA GLU A 89 17.49 -16.89 3.34
C GLU A 89 17.39 -15.43 2.92
N ILE A 90 18.45 -14.87 2.32
CA ILE A 90 18.35 -13.56 1.69
C ILE A 90 17.38 -13.60 0.52
N THR A 91 17.43 -14.66 -0.29
CA THR A 91 16.50 -14.83 -1.42
C THR A 91 15.06 -14.97 -0.93
N ALA A 92 14.84 -15.70 0.17
CA ALA A 92 13.54 -15.81 0.84
C ALA A 92 13.07 -14.44 1.36
N ALA A 93 13.94 -13.69 2.05
CA ALA A 93 13.63 -12.34 2.53
C ALA A 93 13.28 -11.38 1.39
N ARG A 94 14.04 -11.42 0.28
CA ARG A 94 13.78 -10.62 -0.93
C ARG A 94 12.44 -10.99 -1.56
N SER A 95 12.17 -12.29 -1.70
CA SER A 95 10.92 -12.79 -2.25
C SER A 95 9.72 -12.37 -1.40
N ALA A 96 9.81 -12.55 -0.08
CA ALA A 96 8.75 -12.15 0.86
C ALA A 96 8.51 -10.62 0.85
N MET A 97 9.57 -9.82 0.71
CA MET A 97 9.48 -8.37 0.54
C MET A 97 8.72 -8.00 -0.73
N HIS A 98 9.08 -8.58 -1.88
CA HIS A 98 8.37 -8.31 -3.14
C HIS A 98 6.90 -8.74 -3.07
N ALA A 99 6.63 -9.95 -2.57
CA ALA A 99 5.26 -10.44 -2.40
C ALA A 99 4.42 -9.50 -1.53
N THR A 100 5.00 -8.95 -0.45
CA THR A 100 4.29 -8.00 0.43
C THR A 100 4.03 -6.66 -0.27
N VAL A 101 5.02 -6.13 -1.00
CA VAL A 101 4.86 -4.89 -1.76
C VAL A 101 3.80 -5.05 -2.86
N ASP A 102 3.79 -6.18 -3.56
CA ASP A 102 2.79 -6.49 -4.58
C ASP A 102 1.39 -6.60 -3.98
N ALA A 103 1.24 -7.30 -2.85
CA ALA A 103 -0.04 -7.38 -2.15
C ALA A 103 -0.55 -6.01 -1.65
N LEU A 104 0.33 -5.11 -1.21
CA LEU A 104 -0.03 -3.74 -0.85
C LEU A 104 -0.46 -2.92 -2.07
N ASN A 105 0.22 -3.08 -3.20
CA ASN A 105 -0.13 -2.42 -4.46
C ASN A 105 -1.48 -2.90 -5.02
N ASP A 106 -1.76 -4.20 -4.88
CA ASP A 106 -3.02 -4.81 -5.27
C ASP A 106 -4.16 -4.30 -4.39
N LEU A 107 -3.96 -4.23 -3.06
CA LEU A 107 -4.91 -3.60 -2.14
C LEU A 107 -5.22 -2.13 -2.53
N ALA A 108 -4.19 -1.34 -2.86
CA ALA A 108 -4.38 0.02 -3.33
C ALA A 108 -5.11 0.08 -4.68
N ARG A 109 -4.87 -0.88 -5.58
CA ARG A 109 -5.59 -0.99 -6.86
C ARG A 109 -7.06 -1.33 -6.63
N SER A 110 -7.37 -2.26 -5.75
CA SER A 110 -8.75 -2.61 -5.41
C SER A 110 -9.50 -1.45 -4.78
N ALA A 111 -8.84 -0.63 -3.94
CA ALA A 111 -9.43 0.58 -3.38
C ALA A 111 -9.80 1.60 -4.47
N ARG A 112 -8.91 1.83 -5.43
CA ARG A 112 -9.19 2.65 -6.63
C ARG A 112 -10.37 2.12 -7.42
N GLU A 113 -10.43 0.82 -7.63
CA GLU A 113 -11.52 0.19 -8.38
C GLU A 113 -12.87 0.31 -7.65
N PHE A 114 -12.85 0.20 -6.33
CA PHE A 114 -14.02 0.44 -5.49
C PHE A 114 -14.54 1.88 -5.68
N ASP A 115 -13.67 2.87 -5.60
CA ASP A 115 -14.05 4.28 -5.78
C ASP A 115 -14.64 4.54 -7.18
N LYS A 116 -14.02 3.97 -8.23
CA LYS A 116 -14.54 4.05 -9.61
C LYS A 116 -15.95 3.45 -9.73
N LYS A 117 -16.24 2.35 -9.04
CA LYS A 117 -17.58 1.73 -9.04
C LYS A 117 -18.59 2.60 -8.28
N GLY A 118 -18.19 3.19 -7.14
CA GLY A 118 -19.04 4.10 -6.36
C GLY A 118 -19.43 5.38 -7.12
N HIS A 119 -18.52 5.93 -7.93
CA HIS A 119 -18.79 7.13 -8.73
C HIS A 119 -19.68 6.84 -9.95
N LYS A 120 -19.59 5.64 -10.55
CA LYS A 120 -20.44 5.24 -11.68
C LYS A 120 -21.91 5.06 -11.29
N VAL A 121 -22.20 4.63 -10.06
CA VAL A 121 -23.59 4.42 -9.59
C VAL A 121 -24.36 5.74 -9.37
N LYS A 122 -23.67 6.87 -9.17
CA LYS A 122 -24.30 8.20 -9.13
C LYS A 122 -24.63 8.79 -10.51
N GLY A 123 -24.06 8.26 -11.60
CA GLY A 123 -24.24 8.80 -12.96
C GLY A 123 -25.39 8.22 -13.78
N VAL A 124 -26.12 7.22 -13.28
CA VAL A 124 -27.21 6.54 -14.04
C VAL A 124 -28.49 6.45 -13.20
N ARG A 125 -28.89 7.56 -12.57
CA ARG A 125 -30.19 7.68 -11.89
C ARG A 125 -30.82 9.04 -12.16
N GLY A 126 -31.13 9.24 -13.43
CA GLY A 126 -31.76 10.40 -14.05
C GLY A 126 -31.30 10.34 -15.49
N VAL A 127 -32.08 9.87 -16.47
CA VAL A 127 -33.42 10.28 -16.84
C VAL A 127 -34.04 9.14 -17.65
N VAL A 128 -35.04 8.43 -17.13
CA VAL A 128 -36.03 7.68 -17.93
C VAL A 128 -37.29 7.52 -17.08
N ALA A 129 -37.95 8.65 -16.81
CA ALA A 129 -39.32 8.69 -16.33
C ALA A 129 -39.91 10.03 -16.78
N GLY A 130 -40.54 10.03 -17.96
CA GLY A 130 -41.09 11.25 -18.56
C GLY A 130 -41.45 11.11 -20.03
N LEU A 131 -42.14 10.02 -20.38
CA LEU A 131 -42.99 9.95 -21.55
C LEU A 131 -44.19 10.90 -21.32
N PHE A 132 -44.64 11.61 -22.36
CA PHE A 132 -45.80 12.54 -22.49
C PHE A 132 -45.52 14.06 -22.51
N GLY A 133 -45.85 14.72 -23.63
CA GLY A 133 -46.38 16.11 -23.62
C GLY A 133 -45.77 17.16 -24.57
N SER A 134 -46.05 17.06 -25.87
CA SER A 134 -46.34 18.13 -26.87
C SER A 134 -46.04 19.64 -26.62
N ASN A 135 -45.38 20.24 -27.63
CA ASN A 135 -45.65 21.51 -28.37
C ASN A 135 -45.36 22.94 -27.81
N GLN A 136 -44.65 23.68 -28.68
CA GLN A 136 -44.72 25.12 -29.06
C GLN A 136 -44.16 26.28 -28.18
N LYS A 137 -43.03 26.83 -28.66
CA LYS A 137 -42.74 28.22 -29.11
C LYS A 137 -43.14 29.47 -28.25
N SER A 138 -42.08 30.25 -27.94
CA SER A 138 -41.90 31.73 -28.08
C SER A 138 -41.74 32.58 -26.81
N THR A 139 -40.55 33.19 -26.74
CA THR A 139 -40.22 34.62 -26.46
C THR A 139 -40.46 35.30 -25.10
N GLU A 140 -39.34 35.92 -24.66
CA GLU A 140 -39.16 37.20 -23.92
C GLU A 140 -38.75 37.17 -22.44
N LYS A 141 -37.67 37.93 -22.18
CA LYS A 141 -36.84 38.08 -20.95
C LYS A 141 -37.34 39.30 -20.11
N PRO A 142 -36.59 39.91 -19.15
CA PRO A 142 -35.42 39.51 -18.33
C PRO A 142 -35.54 39.90 -16.82
N LYS A 143 -34.44 39.67 -16.07
CA LYS A 143 -33.97 40.27 -14.78
C LYS A 143 -33.96 39.26 -13.61
N GLU A 144 -32.95 39.14 -12.75
CA GLU A 144 -31.66 39.83 -12.55
C GLU A 144 -31.00 39.14 -11.34
N SER A 145 -29.77 38.64 -11.47
CA SER A 145 -28.76 38.66 -10.40
C SER A 145 -27.40 38.26 -10.98
N ILE A 146 -26.54 39.26 -11.09
CA ILE A 146 -25.17 39.25 -11.61
C ILE A 146 -24.25 38.69 -10.52
N TYR A 147 -23.48 37.65 -10.84
CA TYR A 147 -22.06 37.51 -10.53
C TYR A 147 -21.46 36.55 -11.57
N ASP A 148 -20.87 37.13 -12.62
CA ASP A 148 -19.94 36.47 -13.52
C ASP A 148 -18.54 36.51 -12.87
N ASP A 149 -17.86 35.36 -12.75
CA ASP A 149 -16.62 35.15 -13.51
C ASP A 149 -16.22 33.64 -13.51
N PRO A 150 -15.58 33.14 -14.58
CA PRO A 150 -15.23 31.74 -14.74
C PRO A 150 -13.84 31.47 -14.14
N VAL A 151 -13.79 30.69 -13.07
CA VAL A 151 -12.50 30.15 -12.59
C VAL A 151 -12.17 28.88 -13.35
N ASP A 152 -11.15 29.05 -14.19
CA ASP A 152 -10.31 28.04 -14.82
C ASP A 152 -10.09 26.84 -13.89
N VAL A 153 -10.27 25.64 -14.46
CA VAL A 153 -9.97 24.39 -13.78
C VAL A 153 -8.46 24.18 -13.84
N ASP A 154 -7.73 24.87 -12.96
CA ASP A 154 -6.34 24.53 -12.72
C ASP A 154 -6.25 23.36 -11.73
N ASN A 155 -5.71 22.29 -12.26
CA ASN A 155 -5.61 20.98 -11.64
C ASN A 155 -4.29 20.92 -10.85
N HIS A 156 -4.21 21.62 -9.71
CA HIS A 156 -3.04 21.57 -8.85
C HIS A 156 -3.27 20.78 -7.56
N ARG A 157 -2.81 19.53 -7.61
CA ARG A 157 -2.31 18.77 -6.47
C ARG A 157 -1.22 19.58 -5.76
N VAL A 158 -1.44 20.07 -4.55
CA VAL A 158 -0.46 20.07 -3.44
C VAL A 158 -1.23 20.15 -2.12
N GLY A 159 -1.00 19.17 -1.24
CA GLY A 159 -1.55 19.17 0.12
C GLY A 159 -1.04 20.37 0.91
N SER A 160 -1.96 21.13 1.49
CA SER A 160 -1.65 22.07 2.55
C SER A 160 -1.98 21.43 3.89
N ASP A 161 -0.94 21.20 4.68
CA ASP A 161 -1.01 21.02 6.12
C ASP A 161 -1.94 22.06 6.76
N GLY A 162 -2.85 21.62 7.63
CA GLY A 162 -3.54 22.55 8.53
C GLY A 162 -4.88 22.08 9.09
N ILE A 163 -5.66 21.31 8.34
CA ILE A 163 -6.88 20.65 8.82
C ILE A 163 -6.93 19.32 8.09
N LEU A 164 -6.78 18.19 8.79
CA LEU A 164 -6.92 16.86 8.19
C LEU A 164 -8.36 16.70 7.71
N ARG A 165 -8.63 17.14 6.47
CA ARG A 165 -9.87 16.86 5.78
C ARG A 165 -10.03 15.34 5.79
N ALA A 166 -11.16 14.87 6.29
CA ALA A 166 -11.51 13.46 6.25
C ALA A 166 -11.29 12.91 4.83
N PRO A 167 -10.63 11.75 4.67
CA PRO A 167 -10.55 11.06 3.38
C PRO A 167 -11.94 10.87 2.79
N ASN A 168 -12.12 11.21 1.51
CA ASN A 168 -13.42 11.16 0.82
C ASN A 168 -13.52 9.96 -0.13
N THR A 169 -12.44 9.21 -0.28
CA THR A 169 -12.35 8.00 -1.11
C THR A 169 -11.69 6.87 -0.33
N ALA A 170 -11.98 5.62 -0.69
CA ALA A 170 -11.35 4.46 -0.08
C ALA A 170 -9.85 4.41 -0.42
N GLU A 171 -9.44 4.86 -1.60
CA GLU A 171 -8.03 5.02 -1.96
C GLU A 171 -7.30 5.99 -1.03
N GLU A 172 -7.88 7.15 -0.71
CA GLU A 172 -7.27 8.11 0.22
C GLU A 172 -7.11 7.51 1.63
N VAL A 173 -8.08 6.70 2.08
CA VAL A 173 -7.98 5.97 3.36
C VAL A 173 -6.83 4.97 3.33
N VAL A 174 -6.71 4.18 2.25
CA VAL A 174 -5.62 3.21 2.09
C VAL A 174 -4.27 3.91 2.00
N ALA A 175 -4.15 4.94 1.16
CA ALA A 175 -2.91 5.68 0.95
C ALA A 175 -2.43 6.40 2.23
N SER A 176 -3.33 7.05 2.96
CA SER A 176 -2.99 7.72 4.23
C SER A 176 -2.60 6.73 5.33
N THR A 177 -3.23 5.55 5.37
CA THR A 177 -2.92 4.55 6.41
C THR A 177 -1.61 3.82 6.15
N LEU A 178 -1.32 3.50 4.87
CA LEU A 178 -0.18 2.68 4.46
C LEU A 178 1.02 3.49 3.95
N GLY A 179 0.89 4.81 3.78
CA GLY A 179 1.94 5.67 3.24
C GLY A 179 3.29 5.52 3.95
N ASP A 180 3.28 5.35 5.28
CA ASP A 180 4.50 5.18 6.05
C ASP A 180 5.13 3.79 5.91
N CYS A 181 4.35 2.74 5.59
CA CYS A 181 4.89 1.39 5.39
C CYS A 181 5.98 1.39 4.31
N PHE A 182 5.82 2.21 3.27
CA PHE A 182 6.77 2.33 2.16
C PHE A 182 8.14 2.85 2.59
N SER A 183 8.24 3.60 3.70
CA SER A 183 9.54 4.03 4.22
C SER A 183 10.33 2.85 4.80
N GLY A 184 9.68 1.97 5.57
CA GLY A 184 10.27 0.74 6.10
C GLY A 184 10.73 -0.22 4.99
N PHE A 185 9.93 -0.37 3.93
CA PHE A 185 10.31 -1.20 2.78
C PHE A 185 11.55 -0.70 2.04
N LYS A 186 11.74 0.61 1.90
CA LYS A 186 12.97 1.17 1.29
C LYS A 186 14.20 0.84 2.13
N SER A 187 14.11 0.98 3.45
CA SER A 187 15.18 0.61 4.38
C SER A 187 15.47 -0.88 4.33
N LEU A 188 14.42 -1.71 4.27
CA LEU A 188 14.54 -3.16 4.15
C LEU A 188 15.19 -3.58 2.82
N GLN A 189 14.75 -3.00 1.69
CA GLN A 189 15.34 -3.24 0.37
C GLN A 189 16.83 -2.90 0.35
N HIS A 190 17.21 -1.76 0.95
CA HIS A 190 18.61 -1.39 1.07
C HIS A 190 19.40 -2.41 1.89
N GLN A 191 18.85 -2.84 3.04
CA GLN A 191 19.51 -3.81 3.90
C GLN A 191 19.67 -5.18 3.22
N ILE A 192 18.67 -5.63 2.46
CA ILE A 192 18.73 -6.84 1.64
C ILE A 192 19.88 -6.73 0.64
N ALA A 193 20.01 -5.62 -0.10
CA ALA A 193 21.12 -5.40 -1.02
C ALA A 193 22.50 -5.39 -0.32
N ILE A 194 22.61 -4.84 0.90
CA ILE A 194 23.84 -4.91 1.69
C ILE A 194 24.17 -6.36 2.05
N ALA A 195 23.17 -7.14 2.49
CA ALA A 195 23.35 -8.54 2.86
C ALA A 195 23.81 -9.40 1.66
N GLU A 196 23.24 -9.16 0.47
CA GLU A 196 23.65 -9.82 -0.78
C GLU A 196 25.11 -9.52 -1.13
N LYS A 197 25.49 -8.25 -1.02
CA LYS A 197 26.87 -7.81 -1.27
C LYS A 197 27.85 -8.39 -0.26
N ALA A 198 27.44 -8.57 0.99
CA ALA A 198 28.27 -9.20 2.02
C ALA A 198 28.50 -10.71 1.77
N LEU A 199 27.59 -11.37 1.05
CA LEU A 199 27.75 -12.77 0.66
C LEU A 199 28.59 -12.97 -0.61
N SER A 200 28.61 -12.01 -1.53
CA SER A 200 29.32 -12.14 -2.83
C SER A 200 30.80 -12.55 -2.72
N PRO A 201 31.61 -12.04 -1.76
CA PRO A 201 33.01 -12.46 -1.59
C PRO A 201 33.15 -13.82 -0.89
N MET A 202 32.20 -14.20 -0.02
CA MET A 202 32.29 -15.41 0.80
C MET A 202 32.18 -16.71 -0.02
N PHE A 203 31.57 -16.66 -1.21
CA PHE A 203 31.41 -17.82 -2.09
C PHE A 203 32.44 -17.88 -3.22
N ALA A 204 33.04 -16.75 -3.64
CA ALA A 204 34.13 -16.76 -4.63
C ALA A 204 35.37 -17.56 -4.16
N GLY A 205 35.56 -17.69 -2.85
CA GLY A 205 36.62 -18.52 -2.25
C GLY A 205 36.27 -20.01 -2.08
N GLN A 206 34.99 -20.39 -2.03
CA GLN A 206 34.60 -21.80 -1.81
C GLN A 206 34.64 -22.68 -3.06
N ILE A 207 34.72 -22.08 -4.25
CA ILE A 207 34.85 -22.80 -5.53
C ILE A 207 36.31 -23.25 -5.79
N ASN A 208 37.27 -22.68 -5.06
CA ASN A 208 38.71 -22.92 -5.28
C ASN A 208 39.34 -23.93 -4.29
N GLU A 209 38.58 -24.53 -3.38
CA GLU A 209 39.07 -25.54 -2.41
C GLU A 209 38.58 -26.98 -2.72
N LEU A 210 38.04 -27.23 -3.92
CA LEU A 210 37.53 -28.54 -4.33
C LEU A 210 38.23 -29.13 -5.56
N ILE A 211 39.49 -28.75 -5.81
CA ILE A 211 40.38 -29.35 -6.82
C ILE A 211 41.66 -29.83 -6.16
#